data_AF-A0A940U084-F1
#
_entry.id   AF-A0A940U084-F1
#
_cell.length_a   1.000
_cell.length_b   1.000
_cell.length_c   1.000
_cell.angle_alpha   90.00
_cell.angle_beta   90.00
_cell.angle_gamma   90.00
#
_symmetry.space_group_name_H-M   'P 1'
#
loop_
_entity.id
_entity.type
_entity.pdbx_description
1 polymer ?
#
loop_
_entity_poly.entity_id
_entity_poly.type
_entity_poly.pdbx_seq_one_letter_code
_entity_poly.pdbx_strand_id
1 'polypeptide(L)'
;MINPLRYNIADARLTFSGRHEAIPMSKDKVSTFNLRHQEVLSFYGLELIDGTVFMIDDRGNGRSNLGVFRSKQLRQAVILAAALPAVAVVLDGFGALNKLPKGQQTQALIERLKRRNDRTAAQVMSEVLQITTETFDVGEEVIIESGITEGVRAKPGIEAGGNPTIPVGALFGKNEHCSRYGRGLNKEVSKLSMGSDVIDGTGKTVKGIHSSLTALFITESGFKRHLPDVYVERWMAGSPFLEFNPRETDLKDEVQIIANACGVKNISELTAYFLDRPRHHPAMNRLNALGVATPFDKDGDLFPCLVMGLEGLRFPDGRGFHSMIGEIGGSAEWVVGSLPLVWRGGQSLGMLTSQSSLTRKDLSPEELWNERFHYTEEELILLQDARFEQKPFFIVNDIMEDPFAGGVSAFSAISDNYFFPPL
;
A
#
# COMPACT_ATOMS: atom_id res chain seq x y z
N MET A 1 -9.50 -29.70 -14.38
CA MET A 1 -10.59 -29.44 -13.42
C MET A 1 -10.40 -28.03 -12.89
N ILE A 2 -11.46 -27.24 -12.76
CA ILE A 2 -11.41 -25.91 -12.11
C ILE A 2 -11.10 -26.19 -10.63
N ASN A 3 -10.00 -25.65 -10.12
CA ASN A 3 -9.65 -25.77 -8.70
C ASN A 3 -10.57 -24.83 -7.90
N PRO A 4 -11.51 -25.34 -7.07
CA PRO A 4 -12.48 -24.51 -6.38
C PRO A 4 -11.84 -23.61 -5.31
N LEU A 5 -10.59 -23.89 -4.92
CA LEU A 5 -9.84 -23.10 -3.96
C LEU A 5 -9.11 -21.92 -4.61
N ARG A 6 -9.10 -21.80 -5.95
CA ARG A 6 -8.38 -20.75 -6.68
C ARG A 6 -9.33 -19.99 -7.59
N TYR A 7 -9.63 -18.74 -7.26
CA TYR A 7 -10.63 -17.94 -7.96
C TYR A 7 -10.27 -16.46 -8.04
N ASN A 8 -10.72 -15.82 -9.13
CA ASN A 8 -10.51 -14.39 -9.38
C ASN A 8 -11.52 -13.55 -8.58
N ILE A 9 -11.05 -12.65 -7.73
CA ILE A 9 -11.92 -11.74 -6.96
C ILE A 9 -12.19 -10.41 -7.67
N ALA A 10 -11.53 -10.15 -8.80
CA ALA A 10 -11.87 -8.99 -9.64
C ALA A 10 -13.24 -9.15 -10.32
N ASP A 11 -13.74 -10.36 -10.47
CA ASP A 11 -15.02 -10.63 -11.15
C ASP A 11 -16.18 -10.79 -10.16
N ALA A 12 -15.92 -10.80 -8.84
CA ALA A 12 -16.91 -11.06 -7.81
C ALA A 12 -16.67 -10.23 -6.56
N ARG A 13 -17.65 -9.41 -6.19
CA ARG A 13 -17.58 -8.52 -5.03
C ARG A 13 -17.50 -9.32 -3.73
N LEU A 14 -16.65 -8.87 -2.80
CA LEU A 14 -16.67 -9.39 -1.44
C LEU A 14 -17.92 -8.89 -0.72
N THR A 15 -18.45 -9.71 0.19
CA THR A 15 -19.55 -9.28 1.06
C THR A 15 -18.98 -8.81 2.40
N PHE A 16 -19.57 -7.76 2.97
CA PHE A 16 -19.19 -7.28 4.28
C PHE A 16 -20.43 -7.20 5.17
N SER A 17 -20.40 -7.92 6.28
CA SER A 17 -21.43 -7.91 7.31
C SER A 17 -20.89 -7.50 8.68
N GLY A 18 -19.71 -6.85 8.71
CA GLY A 18 -19.08 -6.37 9.93
C GLY A 18 -19.70 -5.06 10.43
N ARG A 19 -19.02 -4.40 11.37
CA ARG A 19 -19.45 -3.10 11.88
C ARG A 19 -19.54 -2.08 10.74
N HIS A 20 -20.64 -1.35 10.68
CA HIS A 20 -20.87 -0.30 9.69
C HIS A 20 -21.72 0.80 10.31
N GLU A 21 -21.08 1.71 11.03
CA GLU A 21 -21.75 2.82 11.71
C GLU A 21 -21.56 4.12 10.91
N ALA A 22 -22.65 4.66 10.37
CA ALA A 22 -22.65 5.93 9.66
C ALA A 22 -22.71 7.10 10.64
N ILE A 23 -21.73 8.00 10.58
CA ILE A 23 -21.62 9.19 11.41
C ILE A 23 -21.61 10.41 10.49
N PRO A 24 -22.78 11.03 10.22
CA PRO A 24 -22.86 12.24 9.41
C PRO A 24 -22.02 13.38 10.02
N MET A 25 -21.34 14.13 9.16
CA MET A 25 -20.66 15.35 9.56
C MET A 25 -21.71 16.44 9.80
N SER A 26 -21.66 17.07 10.98
CA SER A 26 -22.47 18.26 11.23
C SER A 26 -22.00 19.42 10.34
N LYS A 27 -22.89 20.39 10.09
CA LYS A 27 -22.53 21.63 9.36
C LYS A 27 -21.31 22.33 9.99
N ASP A 28 -21.21 22.30 11.32
CA ASP A 28 -20.07 22.84 12.05
C ASP A 28 -18.75 22.10 11.76
N LYS A 29 -18.79 20.75 11.70
CA LYS A 29 -17.63 19.95 11.32
C LYS A 29 -17.20 20.22 9.88
N VAL A 30 -18.15 20.36 8.96
CA VAL A 30 -17.88 20.69 7.55
C VAL A 30 -17.27 22.09 7.44
N SER A 31 -17.88 23.10 8.06
CA SER A 31 -17.36 24.47 8.07
C SER A 31 -15.96 24.55 8.68
N THR A 32 -15.72 23.84 9.79
CA THR A 32 -14.40 23.77 10.44
C THR A 32 -13.36 23.08 9.56
N PHE A 33 -13.76 22.02 8.83
CA PHE A 33 -12.88 21.36 7.87
C PHE A 33 -12.49 22.32 6.73
N ASN A 34 -13.47 22.99 6.13
CA ASN A 34 -13.22 23.97 5.06
C ASN A 34 -12.30 25.10 5.54
N LEU A 35 -12.49 25.61 6.76
CA LEU A 35 -11.64 26.66 7.32
C LEU A 35 -10.19 26.19 7.52
N ARG A 36 -9.98 24.99 8.10
CA ARG A 36 -8.64 24.45 8.36
C ARG A 36 -7.83 24.15 7.09
N HIS A 37 -8.53 23.82 6.01
CA HIS A 37 -7.92 23.42 4.74
C HIS A 37 -8.21 24.43 3.63
N GLN A 38 -8.53 25.68 3.99
CA GLN A 38 -8.98 26.71 3.07
C GLN A 38 -7.97 26.96 1.95
N GLU A 39 -6.67 26.98 2.27
CA GLU A 39 -5.62 27.22 1.27
C GLU A 39 -5.58 26.12 0.21
N VAL A 40 -5.60 24.84 0.63
CA VAL A 40 -5.64 23.69 -0.28
C VAL A 40 -6.92 23.70 -1.11
N LEU A 41 -8.07 23.89 -0.46
CA LEU A 41 -9.37 23.85 -1.11
C LEU A 41 -9.55 25.02 -2.10
N SER A 42 -9.14 26.23 -1.72
CA SER A 42 -9.22 27.42 -2.59
C SER A 42 -8.28 27.31 -3.79
N PHE A 43 -7.09 26.72 -3.61
CA PHE A 43 -6.13 26.47 -4.70
C PHE A 43 -6.76 25.64 -5.83
N TYR A 44 -7.56 24.64 -5.49
CA TYR A 44 -8.29 23.81 -6.45
C TYR A 44 -9.73 24.27 -6.74
N GLY A 45 -10.19 25.35 -6.12
CA GLY A 45 -11.58 25.82 -6.25
C GLY A 45 -12.62 24.84 -5.73
N LEU A 46 -12.32 24.13 -4.64
CA LEU A 46 -13.16 23.10 -4.02
C LEU A 46 -13.76 23.59 -2.70
N GLU A 47 -14.87 22.98 -2.31
CA GLU A 47 -15.50 23.15 -1.00
C GLU A 47 -16.10 21.81 -0.56
N LEU A 48 -15.91 21.41 0.70
CA LEU A 48 -16.64 20.28 1.27
C LEU A 48 -18.07 20.74 1.59
N ILE A 49 -19.07 20.09 0.99
CA ILE A 49 -20.49 20.44 1.18
C ILE A 49 -21.12 19.61 2.31
N ASP A 50 -20.86 18.31 2.32
CA ASP A 50 -21.22 17.39 3.41
C ASP A 50 -20.17 16.26 3.52
N GLY A 51 -20.36 15.39 4.50
CA GLY A 51 -19.64 14.12 4.53
C GLY A 51 -20.25 13.17 5.54
N THR A 52 -19.98 11.87 5.38
CA THR A 52 -20.32 10.83 6.35
C THR A 52 -19.08 10.00 6.64
N VAL A 53 -18.79 9.79 7.93
CA VAL A 53 -17.70 8.91 8.36
C VAL A 53 -18.30 7.55 8.69
N PHE A 54 -17.77 6.50 8.08
CA PHE A 54 -18.15 5.12 8.37
C PHE A 54 -17.07 4.46 9.22
N MET A 55 -17.44 4.02 10.43
CA MET A 55 -16.54 3.21 11.27
C MET A 55 -16.70 1.74 10.90
N ILE A 56 -15.65 1.17 10.30
CA ILE A 56 -15.62 -0.20 9.79
C ILE A 56 -14.87 -1.16 10.73
N ASP A 57 -13.85 -0.65 11.42
CA ASP A 57 -13.08 -1.36 12.44
C ASP A 57 -12.60 -0.33 13.47
N ASP A 58 -12.63 -0.71 14.74
CA ASP A 58 -12.12 0.08 15.86
C ASP A 58 -11.03 -0.67 16.66
N ARG A 59 -10.62 -1.85 16.19
CA ARG A 59 -9.47 -2.57 16.73
C ARG A 59 -8.20 -1.76 16.45
N GLY A 60 -7.56 -1.32 17.52
CA GLY A 60 -6.24 -0.70 17.50
C GLY A 60 -5.28 -1.53 18.35
N ASN A 61 -4.00 -1.53 18.00
CA ASN A 61 -2.99 -2.29 18.73
C ASN A 61 -2.59 -1.71 20.11
N GLY A 62 -3.17 -0.58 20.54
CA GLY A 62 -2.89 0.09 21.83
C GLY A 62 -1.46 0.61 22.01
N ARG A 63 -0.58 0.44 21.02
CA ARG A 63 0.85 0.79 21.08
C ARG A 63 1.14 2.21 20.58
N SER A 64 0.22 2.81 19.83
CA SER A 64 0.42 4.16 19.30
C SER A 64 0.37 5.22 20.39
N ASN A 65 1.33 6.15 20.39
CA ASN A 65 1.37 7.30 21.29
C ASN A 65 0.67 8.55 20.73
N LEU A 66 0.12 8.48 19.52
CA LEU A 66 -0.45 9.56 18.69
C LEU A 66 0.47 10.74 18.37
N GLY A 67 1.47 11.04 19.20
CA GLY A 67 2.50 12.06 18.94
C GLY A 67 1.97 13.39 18.37
N VAL A 68 2.61 13.88 17.32
CA VAL A 68 2.24 15.07 16.54
C VAL A 68 0.90 14.90 15.82
N PHE A 69 0.47 13.66 15.57
CA PHE A 69 -0.88 13.36 15.11
C PHE A 69 -1.93 13.51 16.21
N ARG A 70 -1.66 14.20 17.32
CA ARG A 70 -2.71 14.84 18.14
C ARG A 70 -3.35 16.02 17.41
N SER A 71 -2.62 16.71 16.52
CA SER A 71 -3.17 17.76 15.65
C SER A 71 -4.23 17.16 14.71
N LYS A 72 -5.46 17.68 14.81
CA LYS A 72 -6.57 17.28 13.94
C LYS A 72 -6.32 17.73 12.50
N GLN A 73 -5.69 18.89 12.31
CA GLN A 73 -5.41 19.44 11.00
C GLN A 73 -4.45 18.54 10.24
N LEU A 74 -3.35 18.09 10.87
CA LEU A 74 -2.41 17.15 10.25
C LEU A 74 -3.09 15.83 9.84
N ARG A 75 -3.88 15.20 10.72
CA ARG A 75 -4.62 13.96 10.37
C ARG A 75 -5.57 14.15 9.19
N GLN A 76 -6.28 15.28 9.15
CA GLN A 76 -7.20 15.61 8.06
C GLN A 76 -6.47 15.93 6.76
N ALA A 77 -5.30 16.56 6.83
CA ALA A 77 -4.50 16.87 5.65
C ALA A 77 -3.96 15.61 4.97
N VAL A 78 -3.58 14.57 5.73
CA VAL A 78 -3.21 13.27 5.14
C VAL A 78 -4.38 12.67 4.35
N ILE A 79 -5.61 12.83 4.85
CA ILE A 79 -6.81 12.39 4.12
C ILE A 79 -6.96 13.17 2.80
N LEU A 80 -6.78 14.49 2.81
CA LEU A 80 -6.81 15.31 1.59
C LEU A 80 -5.71 14.95 0.60
N ALA A 81 -4.50 14.65 1.10
CA ALA A 81 -3.36 14.24 0.28
C ALA A 81 -3.58 12.88 -0.40
N ALA A 82 -4.47 12.03 0.12
CA ALA A 82 -4.95 10.85 -0.60
C ALA A 82 -6.11 11.20 -1.55
N ALA A 83 -7.09 11.96 -1.07
CA ALA A 83 -8.36 12.19 -1.76
C ALA A 83 -8.24 13.02 -3.04
N LEU A 84 -7.53 14.16 -3.00
CA LEU A 84 -7.47 15.07 -4.14
C LEU A 84 -6.73 14.48 -5.36
N PRO A 85 -5.63 13.74 -5.19
CA PRO A 85 -5.04 12.96 -6.29
C PRO A 85 -6.03 11.99 -6.94
N ALA A 86 -6.84 11.29 -6.13
CA ALA A 86 -7.84 10.38 -6.67
C ALA A 86 -8.88 11.12 -7.52
N VAL A 87 -9.41 12.25 -7.01
CA VAL A 87 -10.35 13.12 -7.74
C VAL A 87 -9.75 13.60 -9.06
N ALA A 88 -8.50 14.08 -9.04
CA ALA A 88 -7.81 14.55 -10.24
C ALA A 88 -7.68 13.46 -11.31
N VAL A 89 -7.36 12.22 -10.90
CA VAL A 89 -7.30 11.08 -11.82
C VAL A 89 -8.69 10.69 -12.32
N VAL A 90 -9.74 10.75 -11.48
CA VAL A 90 -11.12 10.46 -11.90
C VAL A 90 -11.59 11.38 -13.02
N LEU A 91 -11.31 12.68 -12.92
CA LEU A 91 -11.79 13.67 -13.88
C LEU A 91 -11.24 13.42 -15.29
N ASP A 92 -9.95 13.12 -15.41
CA ASP A 92 -9.28 13.09 -16.72
C ASP A 92 -8.72 11.72 -17.13
N GLY A 93 -8.30 10.91 -16.16
CA GLY A 93 -7.49 9.71 -16.36
C GLY A 93 -8.23 8.38 -16.23
N PHE A 94 -9.30 8.33 -15.43
CA PHE A 94 -10.06 7.11 -15.19
C PHE A 94 -10.82 6.66 -16.44
N GLY A 95 -10.67 5.39 -16.80
CA GLY A 95 -11.31 4.83 -18.00
C GLY A 95 -10.86 5.50 -19.31
N ALA A 96 -9.72 6.21 -19.34
CA ALA A 96 -9.25 6.91 -20.54
C ALA A 96 -9.11 5.99 -21.76
N LEU A 97 -8.82 4.70 -21.53
CA LEU A 97 -8.72 3.70 -22.61
C LEU A 97 -10.08 3.41 -23.26
N ASN A 98 -11.18 3.51 -22.51
CA ASN A 98 -12.55 3.26 -22.99
C ASN A 98 -13.03 4.36 -23.95
N LYS A 99 -12.36 5.53 -23.96
CA LYS A 99 -12.63 6.63 -24.90
C LYS A 99 -12.07 6.36 -26.30
N LEU A 100 -11.34 5.25 -26.50
CA LEU A 100 -10.63 4.94 -27.75
C LEU A 100 -11.04 3.57 -28.32
N PRO A 101 -11.10 3.41 -29.65
CA PRO A 101 -11.38 2.12 -30.29
C PRO A 101 -10.33 1.05 -29.93
N LYS A 102 -10.75 -0.21 -29.74
CA LYS A 102 -9.85 -1.32 -29.34
C LYS A 102 -8.60 -1.46 -30.22
N GLY A 103 -8.71 -1.23 -31.53
CA GLY A 103 -7.58 -1.31 -32.47
C GLY A 103 -6.50 -0.23 -32.27
N GLN A 104 -6.80 0.84 -31.52
CA GLN A 104 -5.86 1.93 -31.21
C GLN A 104 -5.24 1.81 -29.81
N GLN A 105 -5.68 0.84 -29.00
CA GLN A 105 -5.22 0.60 -27.63
C GLN A 105 -3.88 -0.15 -27.59
N THR A 106 -2.84 0.45 -28.17
CA THR A 106 -1.50 -0.14 -28.20
C THR A 106 -0.87 -0.19 -26.80
N GLN A 107 0.07 -1.10 -26.56
CA GLN A 107 0.78 -1.16 -25.29
C GLN A 107 1.50 0.17 -24.97
N ALA A 108 2.10 0.81 -25.97
CA ALA A 108 2.76 2.10 -25.80
C ALA A 108 1.79 3.20 -25.35
N LEU A 109 0.56 3.20 -25.87
CA LEU A 109 -0.47 4.12 -25.45
C LEU A 109 -0.93 3.85 -24.00
N ILE A 110 -1.11 2.58 -23.65
CA ILE A 110 -1.49 2.18 -22.28
C ILE A 110 -0.43 2.65 -21.28
N GLU A 111 0.86 2.40 -21.54
CA GLU A 111 1.94 2.88 -20.67
C GLU A 111 2.00 4.41 -20.59
N ARG A 112 1.72 5.11 -21.70
CA ARG A 112 1.64 6.58 -21.70
C ARG A 112 0.49 7.10 -20.83
N LEU A 113 -0.68 6.47 -20.89
CA LEU A 113 -1.83 6.83 -20.07
C LEU A 113 -1.58 6.53 -18.58
N LYS A 114 -0.95 5.39 -18.28
CA LYS A 114 -0.55 5.04 -16.91
C LYS A 114 0.37 6.11 -16.32
N ARG A 115 1.48 6.42 -17.00
CA ARG A 115 2.42 7.48 -16.58
C ARG A 115 1.75 8.85 -16.44
N ARG A 116 0.75 9.17 -17.27
CA ARG A 116 0.00 10.43 -17.14
C ARG A 116 -0.78 10.43 -15.81
N ASN A 117 -1.50 9.36 -15.51
CA ASN A 117 -2.26 9.24 -14.28
C ASN A 117 -1.33 9.31 -13.06
N ASP A 118 -0.23 8.55 -13.05
CA ASP A 118 0.76 8.57 -11.95
C ASP A 118 1.31 9.99 -11.74
N ARG A 119 1.66 10.69 -12.83
CA ARG A 119 2.19 12.07 -12.75
C ARG A 119 1.18 13.02 -12.15
N THR A 120 -0.07 12.95 -12.60
CA THR A 120 -1.15 13.79 -12.08
C THR A 120 -1.36 13.53 -10.59
N ALA A 121 -1.41 12.26 -10.19
CA ALA A 121 -1.57 11.90 -8.78
C ALA A 121 -0.38 12.36 -7.92
N ALA A 122 0.85 12.12 -8.37
CA ALA A 122 2.06 12.54 -7.67
C ALA A 122 2.17 14.06 -7.52
N GLN A 123 1.83 14.81 -8.58
CA GLN A 123 1.82 16.27 -8.57
C GLN A 123 0.80 16.80 -7.56
N VAL A 124 -0.46 16.36 -7.65
CA VAL A 124 -1.51 16.83 -6.73
C VAL A 124 -1.20 16.43 -5.29
N MET A 125 -0.68 15.22 -5.06
CA MET A 125 -0.31 14.77 -3.71
C MET A 125 0.79 15.66 -3.12
N SER A 126 1.81 15.97 -3.93
CA SER A 126 2.91 16.86 -3.55
C SER A 126 2.44 18.29 -3.27
N GLU A 127 1.57 18.84 -4.11
CA GLU A 127 0.99 20.18 -3.94
C GLU A 127 0.18 20.26 -2.64
N VAL A 128 -0.70 19.28 -2.38
CA VAL A 128 -1.50 19.24 -1.15
C VAL A 128 -0.63 19.15 0.09
N LEU A 129 0.39 18.29 0.08
CA LEU A 129 1.34 18.18 1.19
C LEU A 129 2.10 19.49 1.40
N GLN A 130 2.63 20.09 0.34
CA GLN A 130 3.38 21.34 0.44
C GLN A 130 2.51 22.48 1.01
N ILE A 131 1.35 22.75 0.39
CA ILE A 131 0.43 23.81 0.84
C ILE A 131 0.03 23.59 2.29
N THR A 132 -0.34 22.36 2.66
CA THR A 132 -0.68 22.05 4.07
C THR A 132 0.47 22.40 5.00
N THR A 133 1.67 21.91 4.72
CA THR A 133 2.81 22.07 5.63
C THR A 133 3.29 23.52 5.75
N GLU A 134 3.05 24.35 4.73
CA GLU A 134 3.32 25.78 4.79
C GLU A 134 2.33 26.55 5.69
N THR A 135 1.12 26.03 5.83
CA THR A 135 0.02 26.68 6.57
C THR A 135 -0.03 26.35 8.06
N PHE A 136 0.82 25.45 8.55
CA PHE A 136 0.84 25.15 9.99
C PHE A 136 1.30 26.35 10.82
N ASP A 137 0.58 26.54 11.92
CA ASP A 137 0.90 27.56 12.93
C ASP A 137 2.27 27.30 13.57
N VAL A 138 2.86 28.36 14.12
CA VAL A 138 4.11 28.27 14.88
C VAL A 138 3.93 27.29 16.04
N GLY A 139 4.85 26.33 16.17
CA GLY A 139 4.78 25.27 17.18
C GLY A 139 4.02 24.00 16.76
N GLU A 140 3.31 24.01 15.62
CA GLU A 140 2.75 22.80 14.97
C GLU A 140 3.51 22.45 13.67
N GLU A 141 4.63 23.13 13.43
CA GLU A 141 5.38 23.04 12.19
C GLU A 141 5.98 21.64 12.00
N VAL A 142 5.90 21.15 10.76
CA VAL A 142 6.42 19.84 10.38
C VAL A 142 7.36 19.95 9.18
N ILE A 143 8.25 18.97 9.05
CA ILE A 143 8.84 18.58 7.78
C ILE A 143 8.50 17.13 7.54
N ILE A 144 7.96 16.83 6.36
CA ILE A 144 7.67 15.47 5.90
C ILE A 144 8.71 15.08 4.85
N GLU A 145 9.47 14.04 5.12
CA GLU A 145 10.41 13.43 4.17
C GLU A 145 9.76 12.22 3.48
N SER A 146 9.75 12.21 2.14
CA SER A 146 9.38 11.03 1.36
C SER A 146 10.45 9.97 1.47
N GLY A 147 10.15 8.86 2.15
CA GLY A 147 11.12 7.77 2.36
C GLY A 147 10.81 6.51 1.57
N ILE A 148 9.53 6.24 1.26
CA ILE A 148 9.07 5.05 0.55
C ILE A 148 8.14 5.45 -0.59
N THR A 149 8.47 5.07 -1.80
CA THR A 149 7.63 5.27 -2.98
C THR A 149 7.81 4.09 -3.92
N GLU A 150 6.81 3.82 -4.77
CA GLU A 150 7.04 2.98 -5.95
C GLU A 150 8.18 3.62 -6.76
N GLY A 151 9.27 2.87 -6.97
CA GLY A 151 10.47 3.36 -7.64
C GLY A 151 10.51 3.06 -9.14
N VAL A 152 11.66 3.28 -9.75
CA VAL A 152 11.94 2.83 -11.12
C VAL A 152 12.54 1.44 -11.10
N ARG A 153 11.69 0.40 -11.16
CA ARG A 153 12.17 -0.99 -11.27
C ARG A 153 12.88 -1.16 -12.61
N ALA A 154 14.20 -1.12 -12.60
CA ALA A 154 15.01 -1.42 -13.77
C ALA A 154 14.66 -2.85 -14.24
N LYS A 155 14.22 -2.98 -15.49
CA LYS A 155 14.05 -4.29 -16.13
C LYS A 155 15.33 -4.59 -16.88
N PRO A 156 15.89 -5.81 -16.80
CA PRO A 156 17.10 -6.16 -17.53
C PRO A 156 17.01 -5.78 -19.01
N GLY A 157 17.94 -4.93 -19.48
CA GLY A 157 18.01 -4.48 -20.88
C GLY A 157 17.05 -3.36 -21.30
N ILE A 158 16.35 -2.69 -20.37
CA ILE A 158 15.47 -1.54 -20.65
C ILE A 158 15.94 -0.35 -19.81
N GLU A 159 16.15 0.82 -20.43
CA GLU A 159 16.42 2.06 -19.70
C GLU A 159 15.33 2.32 -18.65
N ALA A 160 15.74 2.81 -17.49
CA ALA A 160 14.88 3.20 -16.37
C ALA A 160 13.88 4.30 -16.79
N GLY A 161 12.78 3.91 -17.43
CA GLY A 161 11.68 4.79 -17.78
C GLY A 161 10.68 4.86 -16.64
N GLY A 162 10.96 5.72 -15.66
CA GLY A 162 10.25 5.77 -14.38
C GLY A 162 8.74 5.98 -14.47
N ASN A 163 8.03 5.39 -13.50
CA ASN A 163 6.72 5.90 -13.11
C ASN A 163 6.94 7.28 -12.46
N PRO A 164 6.31 8.34 -12.96
CA PRO A 164 6.44 9.67 -12.38
C PRO A 164 5.75 9.68 -11.01
N THR A 165 6.54 9.51 -9.95
CA THR A 165 6.13 9.48 -8.55
C THR A 165 6.75 10.64 -7.75
N ILE A 166 6.47 10.71 -6.45
CA ILE A 166 7.18 11.56 -5.47
C ILE A 166 8.56 10.94 -5.20
N PRO A 167 9.68 11.64 -5.48
CA PRO A 167 11.00 11.05 -5.31
C PRO A 167 11.34 10.81 -3.83
N VAL A 168 12.11 9.76 -3.56
CA VAL A 168 12.72 9.54 -2.24
C VAL A 168 13.60 10.74 -1.90
N GLY A 169 13.48 11.26 -0.69
CA GLY A 169 14.15 12.46 -0.20
C GLY A 169 13.44 13.76 -0.54
N ALA A 170 12.28 13.74 -1.22
CA ALA A 170 11.43 14.92 -1.32
C ALA A 170 11.04 15.43 0.09
N LEU A 171 11.08 16.75 0.27
CA LEU A 171 10.76 17.39 1.55
C LEU A 171 9.54 18.29 1.35
N PHE A 172 8.58 18.17 2.27
CA PHE A 172 7.42 19.05 2.37
C PHE A 172 7.47 19.78 3.72
N GLY A 173 7.44 21.10 3.68
CA GLY A 173 7.58 21.94 4.85
C GLY A 173 7.79 23.39 4.46
N LYS A 174 7.80 24.29 5.45
CA LYS A 174 8.19 25.68 5.20
C LYS A 174 9.62 25.73 4.66
N ASN A 175 9.85 26.62 3.69
CA ASN A 175 11.13 26.76 3.00
C ASN A 175 12.33 26.94 3.94
N GLU A 176 12.18 27.70 5.03
CA GLU A 176 13.23 27.85 6.05
C GLU A 176 13.63 26.50 6.65
N HIS A 177 12.65 25.66 7.00
CA HIS A 177 12.89 24.36 7.61
C HIS A 177 13.53 23.40 6.62
N CYS A 178 13.01 23.31 5.39
CA CYS A 178 13.57 22.48 4.32
C CYS A 178 15.03 22.85 4.02
N SER A 179 15.36 24.15 3.98
CA SER A 179 16.74 24.63 3.73
C SER A 179 17.75 24.22 4.82
N ARG A 180 17.28 23.94 6.03
CA ARG A 180 18.09 23.50 7.17
C ARG A 180 18.04 21.99 7.41
N TYR A 181 17.30 21.25 6.59
CA TYR A 181 17.21 19.81 6.71
C TYR A 181 18.60 19.16 6.63
N GLY A 182 18.92 18.29 7.60
CA GLY A 182 20.25 17.69 7.77
C GLY A 182 21.33 18.59 8.38
N ARG A 183 21.08 19.90 8.59
CA ARG A 183 22.01 20.86 9.22
C ARG A 183 21.63 21.28 10.64
N GLY A 184 20.47 20.80 11.11
CA GLY A 184 19.89 21.12 12.41
C GLY A 184 18.58 21.87 12.26
N LEU A 185 17.49 21.24 12.71
CA LEU A 185 16.17 21.85 12.79
C LEU A 185 15.95 22.43 14.20
N ASN A 186 15.10 23.46 14.30
CA ASN A 186 14.63 23.92 15.59
C ASN A 186 13.90 22.77 16.30
N LYS A 187 14.05 22.66 17.63
CA LYS A 187 13.41 21.58 18.42
C LYS A 187 11.88 21.55 18.34
N GLU A 188 11.28 22.66 17.92
CA GLU A 188 9.83 22.83 17.78
C GLU A 188 9.30 22.31 16.43
N VAL A 189 10.17 22.04 15.45
CA VAL A 189 9.77 21.48 14.15
C VAL A 189 9.78 19.96 14.22
N SER A 190 8.62 19.37 13.99
CA SER A 190 8.46 17.92 14.03
C SER A 190 8.93 17.29 12.71
N LYS A 191 9.85 16.32 12.80
CA LYS A 191 10.28 15.54 11.65
C LYS A 191 9.33 14.35 11.46
N LEU A 192 8.80 14.21 10.26
CA LEU A 192 7.92 13.14 9.83
C LEU A 192 8.53 12.43 8.62
N SER A 193 8.19 11.15 8.50
CA SER A 193 8.48 10.33 7.33
C SER A 193 7.17 9.91 6.68
N MET A 194 7.14 9.86 5.36
CA MET A 194 6.00 9.36 4.61
C MET A 194 6.39 8.21 3.68
N GLY A 195 5.39 7.40 3.35
CA GLY A 195 5.44 6.54 2.19
C GLY A 195 4.15 6.60 1.40
N SER A 196 4.24 6.45 0.09
CA SER A 196 3.09 6.58 -0.81
C SER A 196 3.13 5.60 -1.97
N ASP A 197 1.95 5.18 -2.37
CA ASP A 197 1.68 4.69 -3.72
C ASP A 197 0.71 5.67 -4.36
N VAL A 198 1.20 6.47 -5.31
CA VAL A 198 0.40 7.53 -5.91
C VAL A 198 -0.81 6.96 -6.63
N ILE A 199 -0.70 5.74 -7.19
CA ILE A 199 -1.81 4.96 -7.74
C ILE A 199 -1.51 3.45 -7.61
N ASP A 200 -2.16 2.78 -6.66
CA ASP A 200 -2.25 1.32 -6.68
C ASP A 200 -3.25 0.89 -7.76
N GLY A 201 -2.81 -0.02 -8.64
CA GLY A 201 -3.59 -0.48 -9.78
C GLY A 201 -3.68 0.53 -10.94
N THR A 202 -2.58 1.14 -11.36
CA THR A 202 -2.58 2.06 -12.53
C THR A 202 -3.12 1.41 -13.80
N GLY A 203 -2.96 0.08 -13.96
CA GLY A 203 -3.57 -0.66 -15.07
C GLY A 203 -5.10 -0.70 -15.00
N LYS A 204 -5.66 -0.78 -13.79
CA LYS A 204 -7.11 -0.69 -13.53
C LYS A 204 -7.65 0.71 -13.78
N THR A 205 -6.94 1.76 -13.35
CA THR A 205 -7.40 3.15 -13.53
C THR A 205 -7.62 3.48 -15.00
N VAL A 206 -6.64 3.22 -15.87
CA VAL A 206 -6.73 3.57 -17.30
C VAL A 206 -7.81 2.77 -18.03
N LYS A 207 -8.10 1.54 -17.57
CA LYS A 207 -9.14 0.66 -18.11
C LYS A 207 -10.54 0.97 -17.56
N GLY A 208 -10.63 1.76 -16.50
CA GLY A 208 -11.91 2.03 -15.84
C GLY A 208 -12.42 0.83 -15.02
N ILE A 209 -11.51 0.04 -14.46
CA ILE A 209 -11.82 -1.13 -13.64
C ILE A 209 -11.74 -0.73 -12.16
N HIS A 210 -12.52 -1.40 -11.33
CA HIS A 210 -12.64 -1.19 -9.89
C HIS A 210 -11.33 -1.41 -9.11
N SER A 211 -11.35 -1.05 -7.83
CA SER A 211 -10.30 -1.24 -6.83
C SER A 211 -8.92 -0.69 -7.23
N SER A 212 -8.89 0.44 -7.93
CA SER A 212 -7.72 1.32 -8.00
C SER A 212 -7.86 2.48 -7.01
N LEU A 213 -6.74 2.94 -6.46
CA LEU A 213 -6.73 3.91 -5.37
C LEU A 213 -5.42 4.70 -5.33
N THR A 214 -5.43 5.78 -4.57
CA THR A 214 -4.23 6.50 -4.11
C THR A 214 -3.99 6.18 -2.64
N ALA A 215 -2.73 6.16 -2.22
CA ALA A 215 -2.36 5.78 -0.86
C ALA A 215 -1.18 6.57 -0.33
N LEU A 216 -1.26 6.93 0.95
CA LEU A 216 -0.09 7.33 1.71
C LEU A 216 -0.22 6.98 3.19
N PHE A 217 0.93 6.89 3.84
CA PHE A 217 1.05 6.96 5.28
C PHE A 217 2.06 8.05 5.67
N ILE A 218 1.88 8.62 6.85
CA ILE A 218 2.83 9.53 7.49
C ILE A 218 3.04 9.08 8.93
N THR A 219 4.27 9.18 9.41
CA THR A 219 4.69 8.69 10.73
C THR A 219 5.82 9.52 11.29
N GLU A 220 5.87 9.68 12.61
CA GLU A 220 6.99 10.31 13.33
C GLU A 220 8.27 9.48 13.27
N SER A 221 8.12 8.20 12.96
CA SER A 221 9.19 7.23 13.03
C SER A 221 10.05 7.31 11.77
N GLY A 222 11.36 7.42 11.97
CA GLY A 222 12.32 7.38 10.88
C GLY A 222 12.46 5.99 10.26
N PHE A 223 12.79 5.95 8.98
CA PHE A 223 13.23 4.72 8.30
C PHE A 223 14.69 4.41 8.68
N LYS A 224 14.97 3.18 9.13
CA LYS A 224 16.33 2.67 9.41
C LYS A 224 17.11 2.38 8.14
N ARG A 225 16.39 2.00 7.07
CA ARG A 225 16.92 1.52 5.80
C ARG A 225 16.02 2.03 4.67
N HIS A 226 16.61 2.60 3.62
CA HIS A 226 15.88 2.86 2.38
C HIS A 226 15.62 1.52 1.70
N LEU A 227 14.36 1.20 1.40
CA LEU A 227 14.07 -0.06 0.72
C LEU A 227 14.58 0.00 -0.72
N PRO A 228 15.32 -1.02 -1.17
CA PRO A 228 15.64 -1.18 -2.57
C PRO A 228 14.37 -1.49 -3.36
N ASP A 229 14.31 -1.04 -4.60
CA ASP A 229 13.17 -1.26 -5.49
C ASP A 229 13.23 -2.67 -6.12
N VAL A 230 12.87 -3.66 -5.31
CA VAL A 230 12.90 -5.09 -5.62
C VAL A 230 11.57 -5.74 -5.26
N TYR A 231 11.41 -7.02 -5.62
CA TYR A 231 10.26 -7.79 -5.15
C TYR A 231 10.49 -8.35 -3.73
N VAL A 232 9.40 -8.57 -3.01
CA VAL A 232 9.37 -9.11 -1.65
C VAL A 232 8.37 -10.24 -1.59
N GLU A 233 8.83 -11.45 -1.22
CA GLU A 233 7.94 -12.51 -0.79
C GLU A 233 7.43 -12.18 0.62
N ARG A 234 6.11 -12.14 0.82
CA ARG A 234 5.49 -11.64 2.03
C ARG A 234 4.50 -12.61 2.66
N TRP A 235 4.51 -12.60 3.98
CA TRP A 235 3.57 -13.26 4.88
C TRP A 235 2.90 -12.20 5.72
N MET A 236 1.60 -12.04 5.52
CA MET A 236 0.82 -10.98 6.15
C MET A 236 -0.46 -11.58 6.70
N ALA A 237 -0.88 -11.12 7.87
CA ALA A 237 -2.16 -11.52 8.45
C ALA A 237 -2.78 -10.36 9.22
N GLY A 238 -4.11 -10.32 9.29
CA GLY A 238 -4.85 -9.38 10.12
C GLY A 238 -4.72 -9.60 11.63
N SER A 239 -3.82 -10.49 12.06
CA SER A 239 -3.55 -10.83 13.44
C SER A 239 -2.04 -11.10 13.61
N PRO A 240 -1.46 -10.87 14.80
CA PRO A 240 -0.05 -11.09 15.02
C PRO A 240 0.25 -12.59 15.05
N PHE A 241 1.30 -13.01 14.34
CA PHE A 241 1.74 -14.40 14.29
C PHE A 241 3.16 -14.55 14.84
N LEU A 242 3.60 -15.79 15.11
CA LEU A 242 4.99 -16.01 15.53
C LEU A 242 5.92 -15.79 14.34
N GLU A 243 6.93 -14.93 14.48
CA GLU A 243 7.96 -14.76 13.43
C GLU A 243 8.67 -16.08 13.15
N PHE A 244 8.97 -16.34 11.88
CA PHE A 244 9.70 -17.53 11.44
C PHE A 244 10.68 -17.17 10.34
N ASN A 245 11.71 -18.00 10.15
CA ASN A 245 12.63 -17.87 9.04
C ASN A 245 12.11 -18.69 7.85
N PRO A 246 11.69 -18.06 6.73
CA PRO A 246 11.19 -18.79 5.56
C PRO A 246 12.23 -19.70 4.89
N ARG A 247 13.53 -19.55 5.22
CA ARG A 247 14.60 -20.45 4.75
C ARG A 247 14.72 -21.73 5.56
N GLU A 248 14.15 -21.76 6.77
CA GLU A 248 14.29 -22.85 7.74
C GLU A 248 12.94 -23.50 8.09
N THR A 249 11.85 -22.99 7.52
CA THR A 249 10.49 -23.52 7.70
C THR A 249 9.97 -24.08 6.39
N ASP A 250 9.03 -25.02 6.49
CA ASP A 250 8.25 -25.45 5.34
C ASP A 250 6.90 -24.72 5.29
N LEU A 251 6.29 -24.70 4.11
CA LEU A 251 5.03 -24.00 3.88
C LEU A 251 3.90 -24.49 4.80
N LYS A 252 3.93 -25.74 5.26
CA LYS A 252 2.89 -26.30 6.13
C LYS A 252 3.01 -25.70 7.53
N ASP A 253 4.22 -25.55 8.05
CA ASP A 253 4.48 -24.90 9.33
C ASP A 253 4.08 -23.42 9.28
N GLU A 254 4.45 -22.71 8.20
CA GLU A 254 4.04 -21.30 7.98
C GLU A 254 2.51 -21.15 7.98
N VAL A 255 1.81 -22.02 7.25
CA VAL A 255 0.33 -22.05 7.20
C VAL A 255 -0.25 -22.31 8.58
N GLN A 256 0.33 -23.23 9.36
CA GLN A 256 -0.17 -23.54 10.70
C GLN A 256 0.03 -22.37 11.68
N ILE A 257 1.17 -21.69 11.61
CA ILE A 257 1.47 -20.50 12.41
C ILE A 257 0.43 -19.41 12.12
N ILE A 258 0.17 -19.13 10.84
CA ILE A 258 -0.75 -18.08 10.42
C ILE A 258 -2.21 -18.47 10.71
N ALA A 259 -2.60 -19.72 10.49
CA ALA A 259 -3.94 -20.22 10.82
C ALA A 259 -4.23 -20.07 12.32
N ASN A 260 -3.28 -20.45 13.18
CA ASN A 260 -3.40 -20.32 14.63
C ASN A 260 -3.56 -18.85 15.04
N ALA A 261 -2.76 -17.95 14.47
CA ALA A 261 -2.84 -16.51 14.74
C ALA A 261 -4.20 -15.91 14.34
N CYS A 262 -4.77 -16.34 13.20
CA CYS A 262 -6.08 -15.92 12.75
C CYS A 262 -7.25 -16.61 13.47
N GLY A 263 -6.98 -17.52 14.42
CA GLY A 263 -8.02 -18.30 15.10
C GLY A 263 -8.73 -19.33 14.21
N VAL A 264 -8.14 -19.66 13.06
CA VAL A 264 -8.69 -20.61 12.08
C VAL A 264 -8.35 -22.04 12.52
N LYS A 265 -9.35 -22.79 12.96
CA LYS A 265 -9.18 -24.17 13.47
C LYS A 265 -8.98 -25.19 12.35
N ASN A 266 -9.61 -24.96 11.21
CA ASN A 266 -9.53 -25.84 10.05
C ASN A 266 -8.82 -25.11 8.90
N ILE A 267 -7.68 -25.63 8.45
CA ILE A 267 -6.87 -25.03 7.37
C ILE A 267 -7.71 -24.77 6.10
N SER A 268 -8.75 -25.58 5.86
CA SER A 268 -9.64 -25.38 4.70
C SER A 268 -10.50 -24.12 4.75
N GLU A 269 -10.54 -23.40 5.87
CA GLU A 269 -11.18 -22.09 6.03
C GLU A 269 -10.20 -20.93 5.81
N LEU A 270 -8.88 -21.21 5.84
CA LEU A 270 -7.86 -20.19 5.65
C LEU A 270 -7.82 -19.73 4.19
N THR A 271 -7.49 -18.45 4.01
CA THR A 271 -7.34 -17.83 2.69
C THR A 271 -6.02 -17.09 2.61
N ALA A 272 -5.27 -17.27 1.53
CA ALA A 272 -4.05 -16.52 1.22
C ALA A 272 -4.23 -15.80 -0.12
N TYR A 273 -4.32 -14.47 -0.11
CA TYR A 273 -4.49 -13.68 -1.33
C TYR A 273 -3.20 -13.63 -2.18
N PHE A 274 -3.35 -13.59 -3.51
CA PHE A 274 -2.25 -13.42 -4.46
C PHE A 274 -2.57 -12.44 -5.59
N LEU A 275 -1.53 -11.82 -6.16
CA LEU A 275 -1.61 -11.37 -7.55
C LEU A 275 -1.53 -12.58 -8.50
N ASP A 276 -2.27 -12.60 -9.61
CA ASP A 276 -2.14 -13.65 -10.62
C ASP A 276 -0.91 -13.41 -11.49
N ARG A 277 0.20 -14.07 -11.12
CA ARG A 277 1.49 -14.02 -11.81
C ARG A 277 2.06 -15.44 -11.91
N PRO A 278 2.75 -15.79 -13.01
CA PRO A 278 3.37 -17.11 -13.15
C PRO A 278 4.22 -17.53 -11.94
N ARG A 279 5.01 -16.60 -11.40
CA ARG A 279 5.83 -16.80 -10.19
C ARG A 279 5.06 -17.22 -8.93
N HIS A 280 3.74 -17.00 -8.85
CA HIS A 280 2.92 -17.38 -7.68
C HIS A 280 2.26 -18.75 -7.83
N HIS A 281 2.19 -19.31 -9.04
CA HIS A 281 1.44 -20.54 -9.29
C HIS A 281 1.96 -21.72 -8.47
N PRO A 282 3.29 -21.91 -8.25
CA PRO A 282 3.79 -22.96 -7.38
C PRO A 282 3.32 -22.84 -5.93
N ALA A 283 3.42 -21.64 -5.33
CA ALA A 283 2.93 -21.38 -3.98
C ALA A 283 1.43 -21.65 -3.87
N MET A 284 0.64 -21.13 -4.81
CA MET A 284 -0.80 -21.31 -4.83
C MET A 284 -1.18 -22.80 -4.93
N ASN A 285 -0.50 -23.57 -5.79
CA ASN A 285 -0.75 -25.00 -5.95
C ASN A 285 -0.44 -25.77 -4.65
N ARG A 286 0.68 -25.45 -4.00
CA ARG A 286 1.08 -26.09 -2.73
C ARG A 286 0.11 -25.74 -1.60
N LEU A 287 -0.32 -24.48 -1.50
CA LEU A 287 -1.33 -24.01 -0.54
C LEU A 287 -2.69 -24.69 -0.77
N ASN A 288 -3.14 -24.78 -2.01
CA ASN A 288 -4.40 -25.45 -2.33
C ASN A 288 -4.34 -26.96 -2.02
N ALA A 289 -3.18 -27.61 -2.19
CA ALA A 289 -2.99 -29.01 -1.78
C ALA A 289 -3.10 -29.21 -0.26
N LEU A 290 -2.79 -28.18 0.54
CA LEU A 290 -3.02 -28.14 1.99
C LEU A 290 -4.47 -27.77 2.36
N GLY A 291 -5.30 -27.39 1.40
CA GLY A 291 -6.69 -26.99 1.58
C GLY A 291 -6.92 -25.48 1.70
N VAL A 292 -5.86 -24.67 1.70
CA VAL A 292 -5.96 -23.20 1.79
C VAL A 292 -6.54 -22.64 0.49
N ALA A 293 -7.50 -21.72 0.58
CA ALA A 293 -8.01 -21.01 -0.60
C ALA A 293 -7.07 -19.87 -1.00
N THR A 294 -6.88 -19.69 -2.31
CA THR A 294 -5.99 -18.69 -2.92
C THR A 294 -6.77 -17.75 -3.85
N PRO A 295 -7.61 -16.86 -3.27
CA PRO A 295 -8.25 -15.79 -4.02
C PRO A 295 -7.20 -14.89 -4.67
N PHE A 296 -7.45 -14.39 -5.88
CA PHE A 296 -6.48 -13.56 -6.58
C PHE A 296 -7.08 -12.42 -7.39
N ASP A 297 -6.29 -11.38 -7.64
CA ASP A 297 -6.56 -10.33 -8.63
C ASP A 297 -5.38 -10.25 -9.62
N LYS A 298 -5.58 -9.66 -10.79
CA LYS A 298 -4.51 -9.41 -11.76
C LYS A 298 -3.73 -8.14 -11.48
N ASP A 299 -4.25 -7.22 -10.68
CA ASP A 299 -3.59 -5.93 -10.42
C ASP A 299 -4.02 -5.40 -9.05
N GLY A 300 -3.18 -4.62 -8.40
CA GLY A 300 -3.48 -4.05 -7.08
C GLY A 300 -3.29 -5.01 -5.92
N ASP A 301 -2.30 -4.72 -5.08
CA ASP A 301 -1.96 -5.55 -3.92
C ASP A 301 -1.86 -4.75 -2.60
N LEU A 302 -2.06 -3.43 -2.68
CA LEU A 302 -2.16 -2.56 -1.54
C LEU A 302 -3.53 -2.62 -0.86
N PHE A 303 -4.60 -2.46 -1.66
CA PHE A 303 -5.96 -2.51 -1.13
C PHE A 303 -6.26 -3.78 -0.29
N PRO A 304 -5.86 -4.99 -0.74
CA PRO A 304 -6.02 -6.22 0.05
C PRO A 304 -5.36 -6.16 1.43
N CYS A 305 -4.22 -5.47 1.60
CA CYS A 305 -3.55 -5.30 2.89
C CYS A 305 -4.41 -4.51 3.90
N LEU A 306 -5.22 -3.58 3.41
CA LEU A 306 -6.04 -2.70 4.25
C LEU A 306 -7.20 -3.46 4.88
N VAL A 307 -7.84 -4.32 4.10
CA VAL A 307 -9.08 -5.02 4.49
C VAL A 307 -8.84 -6.41 5.07
N MET A 308 -7.61 -6.90 5.01
CA MET A 308 -7.22 -8.20 5.55
C MET A 308 -7.57 -8.31 7.04
N GLY A 309 -8.29 -9.36 7.41
CA GLY A 309 -8.70 -9.66 8.78
C GLY A 309 -9.82 -8.76 9.31
N LEU A 310 -10.45 -7.94 8.47
CA LEU A 310 -11.69 -7.26 8.86
C LEU A 310 -12.78 -8.28 9.18
N GLU A 311 -13.40 -8.13 10.34
CA GLU A 311 -14.50 -8.99 10.74
C GLU A 311 -15.72 -8.77 9.82
N GLY A 312 -16.43 -9.84 9.49
CA GLY A 312 -17.56 -9.80 8.57
C GLY A 312 -17.23 -9.63 7.09
N LEU A 313 -15.97 -9.39 6.71
CA LEU A 313 -15.55 -9.45 5.31
C LEU A 313 -15.47 -10.91 4.84
N ARG A 314 -16.10 -11.24 3.73
CA ARG A 314 -16.15 -12.59 3.16
C ARG A 314 -15.92 -12.59 1.67
N PHE A 315 -15.17 -13.58 1.19
CA PHE A 315 -15.09 -13.93 -0.21
C PHE A 315 -16.39 -14.59 -0.69
N PRO A 316 -16.60 -14.71 -2.02
CA PRO A 316 -17.80 -15.33 -2.59
C PRO A 316 -18.06 -16.78 -2.14
N ASP A 317 -17.02 -17.49 -1.69
CA ASP A 317 -17.11 -18.85 -1.15
C ASP A 317 -17.47 -18.90 0.35
N GLY A 318 -17.70 -17.74 0.98
CA GLY A 318 -18.05 -17.61 2.39
C GLY A 318 -16.85 -17.61 3.37
N ARG A 319 -15.62 -17.72 2.89
CA ARG A 319 -14.42 -17.63 3.75
C ARG A 319 -14.09 -16.18 4.09
N GLY A 320 -13.49 -15.95 5.26
CA GLY A 320 -12.92 -14.64 5.62
C GLY A 320 -11.68 -14.29 4.79
N PHE A 321 -11.27 -13.02 4.80
CA PHE A 321 -9.97 -12.62 4.25
C PHE A 321 -8.92 -12.62 5.35
N HIS A 322 -8.12 -13.67 5.45
CA HIS A 322 -7.20 -13.88 6.57
C HIS A 322 -5.78 -13.38 6.33
N SER A 323 -5.16 -13.73 5.19
CA SER A 323 -3.71 -13.59 5.03
C SER A 323 -3.22 -13.43 3.58
N MET A 324 -1.92 -13.21 3.46
CA MET A 324 -1.07 -13.51 2.30
C MET A 324 0.05 -14.43 2.81
N ILE A 325 0.40 -15.48 2.06
CA ILE A 325 1.40 -16.48 2.46
C ILE A 325 2.25 -16.81 1.24
N GLY A 326 3.47 -16.31 1.17
CA GLY A 326 4.35 -16.51 0.01
C GLY A 326 3.94 -15.71 -1.24
N GLU A 327 3.16 -14.64 -1.05
CA GLU A 327 2.80 -13.72 -2.14
C GLU A 327 4.03 -12.86 -2.48
N ILE A 328 4.29 -12.56 -3.75
CA ILE A 328 5.46 -11.75 -4.18
C ILE A 328 5.02 -10.45 -4.87
N GLY A 329 5.12 -9.36 -4.12
CA GLY A 329 4.78 -7.99 -4.50
C GLY A 329 5.99 -7.04 -4.47
N GLY A 330 5.78 -5.77 -4.81
CA GLY A 330 6.85 -4.76 -4.75
C GLY A 330 7.22 -4.36 -3.32
N SER A 331 8.47 -3.94 -3.12
CA SER A 331 8.98 -3.54 -1.81
C SER A 331 8.32 -2.29 -1.25
N ALA A 332 7.98 -1.31 -2.10
CA ALA A 332 7.29 -0.10 -1.70
C ALA A 332 5.85 -0.42 -1.25
N GLU A 333 5.11 -1.16 -2.07
CA GLU A 333 3.74 -1.60 -1.81
C GLU A 333 3.68 -2.48 -0.55
N TRP A 334 4.69 -3.33 -0.33
CA TRP A 334 4.83 -4.09 0.90
C TRP A 334 4.85 -3.16 2.13
N VAL A 335 5.67 -2.11 2.15
CA VAL A 335 5.74 -1.21 3.33
C VAL A 335 4.51 -0.32 3.47
N VAL A 336 4.03 0.25 2.37
CA VAL A 336 2.82 1.10 2.36
C VAL A 336 1.60 0.30 2.82
N GLY A 337 1.50 -0.98 2.50
CA GLY A 337 0.44 -1.88 2.99
C GLY A 337 0.68 -2.44 4.39
N SER A 338 1.93 -2.72 4.76
CA SER A 338 2.28 -3.36 6.03
C SER A 338 2.09 -2.47 7.24
N LEU A 339 2.42 -1.18 7.14
CA LEU A 339 2.31 -0.26 8.27
C LEU A 339 0.88 -0.08 8.76
N PRO A 340 -0.11 0.27 7.92
CA PRO A 340 -1.51 0.30 8.31
C PRO A 340 -2.01 -1.02 8.88
N LEU A 341 -1.60 -2.16 8.30
CA LEU A 341 -1.94 -3.48 8.81
C LEU A 341 -1.44 -3.68 10.24
N VAL A 342 -0.17 -3.36 10.50
CA VAL A 342 0.45 -3.44 11.84
C VAL A 342 -0.20 -2.44 12.81
N TRP A 343 -0.54 -1.23 12.37
CA TRP A 343 -1.27 -0.24 13.16
C TRP A 343 -2.66 -0.71 13.59
N ARG A 344 -3.33 -1.52 12.76
CA ARG A 344 -4.60 -2.18 13.09
C ARG A 344 -4.44 -3.46 13.93
N GLY A 345 -3.21 -3.88 14.22
CA GLY A 345 -2.90 -5.04 15.05
C GLY A 345 -2.63 -6.33 14.27
N GLY A 346 -2.44 -6.25 12.95
CA GLY A 346 -1.93 -7.36 12.16
C GLY A 346 -0.41 -7.49 12.23
N GLN A 347 0.15 -8.37 11.40
CA GLN A 347 1.59 -8.54 11.27
C GLN A 347 2.00 -8.78 9.81
N SER A 348 3.22 -8.35 9.50
CA SER A 348 3.84 -8.48 8.20
C SER A 348 5.30 -8.92 8.34
N LEU A 349 5.66 -9.94 7.58
CA LEU A 349 7.00 -10.48 7.43
C LEU A 349 7.31 -10.52 5.93
N GLY A 350 8.49 -10.06 5.54
CA GLY A 350 8.91 -10.00 4.15
C GLY A 350 10.33 -10.52 3.95
N MET A 351 10.56 -11.20 2.84
CA MET A 351 11.87 -11.66 2.40
C MET A 351 12.11 -11.10 1.00
N LEU A 352 13.23 -10.38 0.83
CA LEU A 352 13.58 -9.83 -0.48
C LEU A 352 13.77 -10.97 -1.49
N THR A 353 13.51 -10.69 -2.75
CA THR A 353 13.61 -11.64 -3.87
C THR A 353 14.33 -11.00 -5.05
N SER A 354 14.88 -11.80 -5.94
CA SER A 354 15.54 -11.33 -7.15
C SER A 354 14.52 -10.82 -8.17
N GLN A 355 14.61 -9.53 -8.49
CA GLN A 355 13.85 -8.89 -9.57
C GLN A 355 14.24 -9.49 -10.92
N SER A 356 15.53 -9.73 -11.13
CA SER A 356 16.11 -10.24 -12.37
C SER A 356 15.59 -11.64 -12.68
N SER A 357 15.60 -12.54 -11.69
CA SER A 357 15.08 -13.90 -11.84
C SER A 357 13.58 -13.91 -12.07
N LEU A 358 12.81 -13.13 -11.28
CA LEU A 358 11.35 -13.11 -11.33
C LEU A 358 10.73 -12.40 -12.55
N THR A 359 11.54 -11.69 -13.34
CA THR A 359 11.10 -11.01 -14.58
C THR A 359 11.50 -11.73 -15.86
N ARG A 360 12.20 -12.88 -15.76
CA ARG A 360 12.52 -13.74 -16.91
C ARG A 360 11.25 -14.27 -17.57
N LYS A 361 11.21 -14.19 -18.90
CA LYS A 361 10.06 -14.65 -19.71
C LYS A 361 10.22 -16.06 -20.26
N ASP A 362 11.44 -16.58 -20.21
CA ASP A 362 11.85 -17.88 -20.72
C ASP A 362 11.79 -18.99 -19.66
N LEU A 363 11.53 -18.64 -18.40
CA LEU A 363 11.37 -19.60 -17.30
C LEU A 363 9.90 -19.98 -17.11
N SER A 364 9.67 -21.25 -16.75
CA SER A 364 8.38 -21.76 -16.31
C SER A 364 8.01 -21.21 -14.91
N PRO A 365 6.72 -21.31 -14.50
CA PRO A 365 6.31 -20.96 -13.15
C PRO A 365 7.14 -21.60 -12.03
N GLU A 366 7.48 -22.89 -12.15
CA GLU A 366 8.26 -23.62 -11.13
C GLU A 366 9.72 -23.13 -11.10
N GLU A 367 10.32 -22.88 -12.26
CA GLU A 367 11.67 -22.31 -12.34
C GLU A 367 11.71 -20.90 -11.75
N LEU A 368 10.73 -20.03 -12.05
CA LEU A 368 10.63 -18.70 -11.44
C LEU A 368 10.57 -18.78 -9.91
N TRP A 369 9.80 -19.72 -9.37
CA TRP A 369 9.71 -19.93 -7.93
C TRP A 369 11.04 -20.42 -7.33
N ASN A 370 11.73 -21.34 -8.00
CA ASN A 370 13.00 -21.87 -7.50
C ASN A 370 14.13 -20.84 -7.60
N GLU A 371 14.12 -19.98 -8.61
CA GLU A 371 15.13 -18.93 -8.85
C GLU A 371 14.86 -17.62 -8.08
N ARG A 372 13.74 -17.50 -7.35
CA ARG A 372 13.33 -16.23 -6.73
C ARG A 372 14.31 -15.64 -5.71
N PHE A 373 15.26 -16.42 -5.22
CA PHE A 373 16.33 -15.97 -4.32
C PHE A 373 17.73 -16.05 -4.94
N HIS A 374 17.80 -16.25 -6.26
CA HIS A 374 19.03 -16.20 -7.00
C HIS A 374 19.26 -14.76 -7.48
N TYR A 375 20.07 -14.02 -6.72
CA TYR A 375 20.40 -12.63 -7.00
C TYR A 375 21.54 -12.50 -8.00
N THR A 376 21.49 -11.47 -8.84
CA THR A 376 22.65 -11.04 -9.62
C THR A 376 23.66 -10.33 -8.71
N GLU A 377 24.89 -10.13 -9.19
CA GLU A 377 25.89 -9.32 -8.47
C GLU A 377 25.40 -7.89 -8.21
N GLU A 378 24.75 -7.28 -9.19
CA GLU A 378 24.16 -5.93 -9.07
C GLU A 378 23.08 -5.87 -7.97
N GLU A 379 22.22 -6.89 -7.90
CA GLU A 379 21.21 -6.99 -6.85
C GLU A 379 21.86 -7.19 -5.47
N LEU A 380 22.91 -8.02 -5.38
CA LEU A 380 23.62 -8.21 -4.12
C LEU A 380 24.27 -6.91 -3.62
N ILE A 381 24.85 -6.10 -4.51
CA ILE A 381 25.39 -4.78 -4.17
C ILE A 381 24.27 -3.86 -3.66
N LEU A 382 23.13 -3.81 -4.35
CA LEU A 382 21.97 -3.02 -3.95
C LEU A 382 21.47 -3.42 -2.54
N LEU A 383 21.41 -4.73 -2.27
CA LEU A 383 21.02 -5.25 -0.96
C LEU A 383 22.03 -4.90 0.14
N GLN A 384 23.34 -4.94 -0.18
CA GLN A 384 24.43 -4.57 0.72
C GLN A 384 24.41 -3.09 1.09
N ASP A 385 24.27 -2.22 0.09
CA ASP A 385 24.21 -0.77 0.30
C ASP A 385 23.02 -0.38 1.18
N ALA A 386 21.91 -1.10 1.01
CA ALA A 386 20.70 -0.91 1.81
C ALA A 386 20.73 -1.64 3.18
N ARG A 387 21.81 -2.40 3.47
CA ARG A 387 22.06 -3.17 4.71
C ARG A 387 21.01 -4.25 4.99
N PHE A 388 20.52 -4.91 3.93
CA PHE A 388 19.55 -6.01 3.98
C PHE A 388 20.21 -7.40 3.88
N GLU A 389 21.53 -7.53 3.78
CA GLU A 389 22.21 -8.84 3.78
C GLU A 389 22.27 -9.50 5.17
N GLN A 390 22.00 -8.73 6.23
CA GLN A 390 22.23 -9.12 7.62
C GLN A 390 21.12 -10.00 8.23
N LYS A 391 19.99 -10.15 7.53
CA LYS A 391 18.84 -10.90 8.04
C LYS A 391 18.14 -11.66 6.90
N PRO A 392 17.69 -12.92 7.12
CA PRO A 392 17.02 -13.71 6.09
C PRO A 392 15.61 -13.20 5.75
N PHE A 393 14.97 -12.47 6.67
CA PHE A 393 13.65 -11.86 6.52
C PHE A 393 13.56 -10.57 7.34
N PHE A 394 12.54 -9.77 7.10
CA PHE A 394 12.34 -8.45 7.65
C PHE A 394 10.91 -8.28 8.15
N ILE A 395 10.77 -7.63 9.29
CA ILE A 395 9.49 -7.12 9.79
C ILE A 395 9.52 -5.60 9.79
N VAL A 396 8.37 -4.96 10.05
CA VAL A 396 8.27 -3.49 10.08
C VAL A 396 9.27 -2.85 11.07
N ASN A 397 9.57 -3.51 12.20
CA ASN A 397 10.58 -3.03 13.17
C ASN A 397 12.01 -3.03 12.61
N ASP A 398 12.31 -3.81 11.57
CA ASP A 398 13.62 -3.77 10.91
C ASP A 398 13.72 -2.59 9.93
N ILE A 399 12.58 -2.10 9.44
CA ILE A 399 12.49 -1.01 8.46
C ILE A 399 12.41 0.35 9.17
N MET A 400 11.77 0.41 10.34
CA MET A 400 11.48 1.65 11.06
C MET A 400 12.03 1.64 12.50
N GLU A 401 12.42 2.82 13.00
CA GLU A 401 12.92 3.04 14.37
C GLU A 401 11.93 2.56 15.43
N ASP A 402 10.74 3.16 15.45
CA ASP A 402 9.63 2.77 16.31
C ASP A 402 8.34 2.83 15.48
N PRO A 403 7.90 1.76 14.82
CA PRO A 403 6.75 1.85 13.92
C PRO A 403 5.43 2.17 14.61
N PHE A 404 5.38 2.32 15.93
CA PHE A 404 4.18 2.76 16.64
C PHE A 404 4.27 4.20 17.15
N ALA A 405 5.43 4.88 17.02
CA ALA A 405 5.46 6.33 17.21
C ALA A 405 4.56 6.98 16.16
N GLY A 406 3.78 7.99 16.59
CA GLY A 406 2.59 8.53 15.94
C GLY A 406 2.53 8.30 14.42
N GLY A 407 1.45 7.67 13.95
CA GLY A 407 1.28 7.32 12.55
C GLY A 407 -0.17 7.41 12.09
N VAL A 408 -0.36 7.82 10.84
CA VAL A 408 -1.67 7.87 10.18
C VAL A 408 -1.49 7.41 8.73
N SER A 409 -2.50 6.71 8.21
CA SER A 409 -2.57 6.36 6.80
C SER A 409 -3.90 6.78 6.22
N ALA A 410 -3.90 7.11 4.94
CA ALA A 410 -5.09 7.46 4.18
C ALA A 410 -5.04 6.80 2.82
N PHE A 411 -6.19 6.28 2.40
CA PHE A 411 -6.39 5.59 1.14
C PHE A 411 -7.65 6.17 0.51
N SER A 412 -7.59 6.54 -0.76
CA SER A 412 -8.74 7.05 -1.49
C SER A 412 -8.95 6.27 -2.78
N ALA A 413 -10.16 5.74 -2.95
CA ALA A 413 -10.49 4.99 -4.14
C ALA A 413 -10.65 5.93 -5.34
N ILE A 414 -10.01 5.59 -6.47
CA ILE A 414 -10.22 6.25 -7.77
C ILE A 414 -11.45 5.65 -8.46
N SER A 415 -11.68 4.36 -8.23
CA SER A 415 -12.78 3.58 -8.79
C SER A 415 -13.62 2.97 -7.68
N ASP A 416 -14.77 2.39 -8.02
CA ASP A 416 -15.57 1.63 -7.06
C ASP A 416 -14.73 0.64 -6.26
N ASN A 417 -15.03 0.52 -4.97
CA ASN A 417 -14.36 -0.41 -4.08
C ASN A 417 -15.08 -1.77 -4.08
N TYR A 418 -14.45 -2.80 -4.64
CA TYR A 418 -15.04 -4.15 -4.68
C TYR A 418 -14.83 -4.98 -3.42
N PHE A 419 -13.98 -4.50 -2.52
CA PHE A 419 -13.69 -5.17 -1.27
C PHE A 419 -14.55 -4.63 -0.13
N PHE A 420 -14.97 -3.37 -0.19
CA PHE A 420 -15.98 -2.83 0.71
C PHE A 420 -17.38 -2.89 0.08
N PRO A 421 -18.43 -3.00 0.90
CA PRO A 421 -19.80 -2.89 0.40
C PRO A 421 -20.01 -1.49 -0.16
N PRO A 422 -21.03 -1.25 -0.99
CA PRO A 422 -21.38 0.12 -1.37
C PRO A 422 -21.78 0.84 -0.07
N LEU A 423 -20.93 1.77 0.37
CA LEU A 423 -21.13 2.58 1.58
C LEU A 423 -22.16 3.68 1.32
#